data_AF-A0A4U1GEG0-F1
#
_entry.id   AF-A0A4U1GEG0-F1
#
_cell.length_a   1.000
_cell.length_b   1.000
_cell.length_c   1.000
_cell.angle_alpha   90.00
_cell.angle_beta   90.00
_cell.angle_gamma   90.00
#
_symmetry.space_group_name_H-M   'P 1'
#
loop_
_entity.id
_entity.type
_entity.pdbx_description
1 polymer ?
#
loop_
_entity_poly.entity_id
_entity_poly.type
_entity_poly.pdbx_seq_one_letter_code
_entity_poly.pdbx_strand_id
1 'polypeptide(L)'
;MRFAYSIKQKMKIAMLLFCIMACTLLIRFLEDKSVKSMNESFVSMYNDRLIPATDLFYVAENAYLKKSLFEDALYGSDQLFDAASLKLQLSKLNLSTDSLINKYGKTFLVKQEKEQLEALKKGLESTVGVENRILAIATAQGVEEARKLYNNEGRESSNQTIKKLSALMSIQKQIAEELIKDSAFMVSGNKLYSSFQVVLAIVIGILIVGLVFTSNVVKINNEKFNLN
;
A
#
# COMPACT_ATOMS: atom_id res chain seq x y z
N MET A 1 57.61 33.04 -11.54
CA MET A 1 57.07 32.01 -10.62
C MET A 1 55.66 32.28 -10.06
N ARG A 2 55.10 33.50 -10.10
CA ARG A 2 53.73 33.79 -9.59
C ARG A 2 52.57 33.21 -10.43
N PHE A 3 52.79 32.95 -11.72
CA PHE A 3 51.76 32.45 -12.64
C PHE A 3 51.42 30.95 -12.43
N ALA A 4 52.43 30.12 -12.13
CA ALA A 4 52.24 28.69 -11.86
C ALA A 4 51.47 28.43 -10.55
N TYR A 5 51.62 29.30 -9.55
CA TYR A 5 50.82 29.26 -8.31
C TYR A 5 49.36 29.63 -8.57
N SER A 6 49.09 30.66 -9.39
CA SER A 6 47.73 31.05 -9.78
C SER A 6 47.01 29.95 -10.58
N ILE A 7 47.71 29.26 -11.49
CA ILE A 7 47.16 28.15 -12.29
C ILE A 7 46.84 26.93 -11.41
N LYS A 8 47.73 26.56 -10.47
CA LYS A 8 47.46 25.45 -9.53
C LYS A 8 46.23 25.73 -8.65
N GLN A 9 46.02 26.98 -8.26
CA GLN A 9 44.88 27.37 -7.42
C GLN A 9 43.56 27.34 -8.21
N LYS A 10 43.57 27.81 -9.47
CA LYS A 10 42.42 27.74 -10.39
C LYS A 10 42.01 26.30 -10.71
N MET A 11 42.97 25.40 -10.92
CA MET A 11 42.68 23.98 -11.20
C MET A 11 42.08 23.26 -9.99
N LYS A 12 42.55 23.56 -8.76
CA LYS A 12 41.96 23.04 -7.52
C LYS A 12 40.51 23.47 -7.35
N ILE A 13 40.19 24.73 -7.67
CA ILE A 13 38.83 25.26 -7.60
C ILE A 13 37.94 24.59 -8.66
N ALA A 14 38.44 24.44 -9.90
CA ALA A 14 37.71 23.73 -10.96
C ALA A 14 37.41 22.26 -10.60
N MET A 15 38.39 21.55 -10.02
CA MET A 15 38.21 20.17 -9.56
C MET A 15 37.20 20.06 -8.42
N LEU A 16 37.25 21.00 -7.45
CA LEU A 16 36.27 21.07 -6.36
C LEU A 16 34.86 21.31 -6.88
N LEU A 17 34.68 22.25 -7.81
CA LEU A 17 33.38 22.53 -8.44
C LEU A 17 32.87 21.34 -9.26
N PHE A 18 33.76 20.63 -9.96
CA PHE A 18 33.41 19.41 -10.68
C PHE A 18 32.93 18.31 -9.72
N CYS A 19 33.64 18.08 -8.61
CA CYS A 19 33.20 17.13 -7.59
C CYS A 19 31.83 17.51 -6.99
N ILE A 20 31.65 18.80 -6.69
CA ILE A 20 30.37 19.32 -6.20
C ILE A 20 29.24 19.05 -7.20
N MET A 21 29.46 19.32 -8.49
CA MET A 21 28.49 19.06 -9.56
C MET A 21 28.19 17.56 -9.71
N ALA A 22 29.20 16.70 -9.65
CA ALA A 22 29.01 15.26 -9.69
C ALA A 22 28.17 14.78 -8.49
N CYS A 23 28.45 15.29 -7.29
CA CYS A 23 27.68 15.00 -6.09
C CYS A 23 26.22 15.47 -6.20
N THR A 24 25.94 16.68 -6.69
CA THR A 24 24.56 17.16 -6.84
C THR A 24 23.77 16.35 -7.85
N LEU A 25 24.38 15.96 -8.97
CA LEU A 25 23.73 15.11 -9.97
C LEU A 25 23.41 13.72 -9.41
N LEU A 26 24.31 13.13 -8.63
CA LEU A 26 24.10 11.83 -8.00
C LEU A 26 23.00 11.90 -6.93
N ILE A 27 23.00 12.94 -6.09
CA ILE A 27 21.94 13.20 -5.10
C ILE A 27 20.59 13.31 -5.81
N ARG A 28 20.50 14.13 -6.87
CA ARG A 28 19.26 14.29 -7.64
C ARG A 28 18.77 12.98 -8.24
N PHE A 29 19.66 12.16 -8.78
CA PHE A 29 19.30 10.84 -9.32
C PHE A 29 18.76 9.91 -8.23
N LEU A 30 19.37 9.92 -7.03
CA LEU A 30 18.87 9.14 -5.88
C LEU A 30 17.51 9.65 -5.39
N GLU A 31 17.31 10.96 -5.34
CA GLU A 31 16.03 11.58 -4.98
C GLU A 31 14.93 11.22 -5.97
N ASP A 32 15.20 11.32 -7.28
CA ASP A 32 14.23 10.95 -8.33
C ASP A 32 13.81 9.47 -8.20
N LYS A 33 14.77 8.57 -7.93
CA LYS A 33 14.47 7.15 -7.67
C LYS A 33 13.63 6.95 -6.41
N SER A 34 13.97 7.66 -5.33
CA SER A 34 13.24 7.61 -4.06
C SER A 34 11.79 8.10 -4.21
N VAL A 35 11.59 9.24 -4.87
CA VAL A 35 10.26 9.80 -5.16
C VAL A 35 9.44 8.86 -6.02
N LYS A 36 10.03 8.28 -7.06
CA LYS A 36 9.34 7.31 -7.92
C LYS A 36 8.89 6.08 -7.12
N SER A 37 9.78 5.51 -6.30
CA SER A 37 9.46 4.35 -5.46
C SER A 37 8.37 4.67 -4.44
N MET A 38 8.37 5.87 -3.86
CA MET A 38 7.32 6.32 -2.93
C MET A 38 5.97 6.44 -3.64
N ASN A 39 5.95 6.97 -4.86
CA ASN A 39 4.74 7.04 -5.67
C ASN A 39 4.18 5.64 -5.99
N GLU A 40 5.05 4.69 -6.36
CA GLU A 40 4.66 3.29 -6.60
C GLU A 40 4.09 2.64 -5.33
N SER A 41 4.72 2.84 -4.16
CA SER A 41 4.20 2.36 -2.87
C SER A 41 2.82 2.95 -2.54
N PHE A 42 2.61 4.24 -2.82
CA PHE A 42 1.32 4.89 -2.59
C PHE A 42 0.22 4.33 -3.51
N VAL A 43 0.53 4.20 -4.81
CA VAL A 43 -0.41 3.61 -5.79
C VAL A 43 -0.77 2.17 -5.42
N SER A 44 0.21 1.37 -4.98
CA SER A 44 -0.05 0.00 -4.51
C SER A 44 -0.84 -0.03 -3.20
N MET A 45 -0.51 0.82 -2.23
CA MET A 45 -1.27 0.93 -0.98
C MET A 45 -2.75 1.28 -1.25
N TYR A 46 -3.02 2.14 -2.24
CA TYR A 46 -4.40 2.47 -2.62
C TYR A 46 -5.09 1.32 -3.38
N ASN A 47 -4.51 0.88 -4.51
CA ASN A 47 -5.17 -0.06 -5.43
C ASN A 47 -5.12 -1.52 -4.96
N ASP A 48 -4.03 -1.94 -4.30
CA ASP A 48 -3.80 -3.34 -3.93
C ASP A 48 -4.10 -3.63 -2.44
N ARG A 49 -4.14 -2.60 -1.58
CA ARG A 49 -4.37 -2.76 -0.14
C ARG A 49 -5.66 -2.13 0.36
N LEU A 50 -5.89 -0.84 0.10
CA LEU A 50 -7.07 -0.14 0.62
C LEU A 50 -8.37 -0.59 -0.06
N ILE A 51 -8.46 -0.52 -1.39
CA ILE A 51 -9.67 -0.95 -2.12
C ILE A 51 -9.99 -2.43 -1.84
N PRO A 52 -9.01 -3.36 -1.90
CA PRO A 52 -9.28 -4.76 -1.65
C PRO A 52 -9.66 -5.06 -0.19
N ALA A 53 -9.17 -4.30 0.78
CA ALA A 53 -9.61 -4.41 2.17
C ALA A 53 -11.09 -4.01 2.33
N THR A 54 -11.56 -2.99 1.60
CA THR A 54 -12.98 -2.64 1.55
C THR A 54 -13.81 -3.73 0.88
N ASP A 55 -13.31 -4.33 -0.21
CA ASP A 55 -14.01 -5.45 -0.86
C ASP A 55 -14.15 -6.65 0.11
N LEU A 56 -13.09 -7.01 0.85
CA LEU A 56 -13.13 -8.06 1.87
C LEU A 56 -14.05 -7.72 3.06
N PHE A 57 -14.15 -6.44 3.43
CA PHE A 57 -15.11 -6.00 4.46
C PHE A 57 -16.55 -6.29 4.03
N TYR A 58 -16.93 -5.98 2.79
CA TYR A 58 -18.27 -6.31 2.28
C TYR A 58 -18.52 -7.82 2.18
N VAL A 59 -17.49 -8.63 1.92
CA VAL A 59 -17.59 -10.10 2.02
C VAL A 59 -17.89 -10.53 3.46
N ALA A 60 -17.26 -9.90 4.44
CA ALA A 60 -17.51 -10.19 5.86
C ALA A 60 -18.95 -9.82 6.24
N GLU A 61 -19.39 -8.63 5.85
CA GLU A 61 -20.77 -8.17 6.05
C GLU A 61 -21.77 -9.15 5.45
N ASN A 62 -21.58 -9.57 4.19
CA ASN A 62 -22.43 -10.58 3.56
C ASN A 62 -22.46 -11.89 4.36
N ALA A 63 -21.31 -12.37 4.84
CA ALA A 63 -21.24 -13.61 5.64
C ALA A 63 -22.00 -13.49 6.97
N TYR A 64 -21.89 -12.34 7.66
CA TYR A 64 -22.65 -12.07 8.88
C TYR A 64 -24.15 -11.93 8.61
N LEU A 65 -24.54 -11.24 7.54
CA LEU A 65 -25.94 -11.12 7.13
C LEU A 65 -26.55 -12.49 6.82
N LYS A 66 -25.84 -13.37 6.10
CA LYS A 66 -26.31 -14.74 5.86
C LYS A 66 -26.56 -15.50 7.16
N LYS A 67 -25.65 -15.38 8.12
CA LYS A 67 -25.82 -15.98 9.46
C LYS A 67 -27.06 -15.41 10.15
N SER A 68 -27.23 -14.09 10.16
CA SER A 68 -28.43 -13.44 10.73
C SER A 68 -29.72 -13.93 10.08
N LEU A 69 -29.76 -14.01 8.74
CA LEU A 69 -30.92 -14.49 8.00
C LEU A 69 -31.32 -15.93 8.38
N PHE A 70 -30.33 -16.80 8.63
CA PHE A 70 -30.63 -18.14 9.15
C PHE A 70 -31.14 -18.12 10.59
N GLU A 71 -30.56 -17.30 11.46
CA GLU A 71 -31.07 -17.16 12.84
C GLU A 71 -32.51 -16.66 12.84
N ASP A 72 -32.79 -15.60 12.08
CA ASP A 72 -34.11 -14.98 11.98
C ASP A 72 -35.14 -15.96 11.39
N ALA A 73 -34.78 -16.66 10.30
CA ALA A 73 -35.69 -17.60 9.65
C ALA A 73 -35.94 -18.87 10.49
N LEU A 74 -34.95 -19.34 11.24
CA LEU A 74 -35.09 -20.56 12.03
C LEU A 74 -35.68 -20.30 13.42
N TYR A 75 -35.33 -19.20 14.09
CA TYR A 75 -35.72 -18.92 15.49
C TYR A 75 -36.68 -17.75 15.65
N GLY A 76 -37.06 -17.07 14.57
CA GLY A 76 -38.06 -15.99 14.59
C GLY A 76 -39.40 -16.48 15.16
N SER A 77 -39.95 -15.73 16.12
CA SER A 77 -41.09 -16.16 16.95
C SER A 77 -42.45 -16.15 16.24
N ASP A 78 -42.59 -15.52 15.07
CA ASP A 78 -43.90 -15.25 14.45
C ASP A 78 -43.96 -15.43 12.91
N GLN A 79 -42.91 -15.95 12.27
CA GLN A 79 -42.88 -16.13 10.81
C GLN A 79 -42.95 -17.60 10.41
N LEU A 80 -43.92 -17.93 9.54
CA LEU A 80 -43.88 -19.17 8.78
C LEU A 80 -42.58 -19.20 7.97
N PHE A 81 -41.84 -20.30 8.09
CA PHE A 81 -40.58 -20.46 7.37
C PHE A 81 -40.81 -20.42 5.85
N ASP A 82 -40.36 -19.35 5.22
CA ASP A 82 -40.39 -19.18 3.77
C ASP A 82 -39.02 -19.51 3.17
N ALA A 83 -38.89 -20.77 2.76
CA ALA A 83 -37.68 -21.29 2.13
C ALA A 83 -37.32 -20.55 0.83
N ALA A 84 -38.33 -20.10 0.07
CA ALA A 84 -38.13 -19.48 -1.23
C ALA A 84 -37.59 -18.05 -1.07
N SER A 85 -38.17 -17.27 -0.15
CA SER A 85 -37.68 -15.93 0.20
C SER A 85 -36.26 -15.99 0.77
N LEU A 86 -36.00 -16.91 1.72
CA LEU A 86 -34.65 -17.07 2.29
C LEU A 86 -33.63 -17.44 1.21
N LYS A 87 -33.95 -18.41 0.33
CA LYS A 87 -33.06 -18.80 -0.77
C LYS A 87 -32.76 -17.64 -1.71
N LEU A 88 -33.74 -16.79 -2.02
CA LEU A 88 -33.54 -15.62 -2.87
C LEU A 88 -32.57 -14.61 -2.24
N GLN A 89 -32.74 -14.32 -0.94
CA GLN A 89 -31.86 -13.41 -0.20
C GLN A 89 -30.43 -13.95 -0.12
N LEU A 90 -30.27 -15.25 0.20
CA LEU A 90 -28.96 -15.91 0.23
C LEU A 90 -28.28 -15.89 -1.14
N SER A 91 -29.04 -16.12 -2.23
CA SER A 91 -28.50 -16.10 -3.59
C SER A 91 -27.98 -14.72 -3.97
N LYS A 92 -28.66 -13.64 -3.57
CA LYS A 92 -28.19 -12.26 -3.78
C LYS A 92 -26.87 -11.99 -3.04
N LEU A 93 -26.77 -12.44 -1.79
CA LEU A 93 -25.54 -12.29 -0.99
C LEU A 93 -24.39 -13.14 -1.56
N ASN A 94 -24.67 -14.35 -2.05
CA ASN A 94 -23.67 -15.20 -2.70
C ASN A 94 -23.13 -14.55 -3.98
N LEU A 95 -24.00 -14.04 -4.86
CA LEU A 95 -23.57 -13.33 -6.07
C LEU A 95 -22.72 -12.09 -5.76
N SER A 96 -23.10 -11.33 -4.72
CA SER A 96 -22.32 -10.19 -4.25
C SER A 96 -20.93 -10.63 -3.77
N THR A 97 -20.87 -11.66 -2.91
CA THR A 97 -19.62 -12.24 -2.42
C THR A 97 -18.74 -12.77 -3.55
N ASP A 98 -19.29 -13.49 -4.51
CA ASP A 98 -18.53 -14.04 -5.64
C ASP A 98 -17.94 -12.92 -6.51
N SER A 99 -18.71 -11.84 -6.75
CA SER A 99 -18.22 -10.66 -7.47
C SER A 99 -17.05 -9.99 -6.73
N LEU A 100 -17.20 -9.76 -5.42
CA LEU A 100 -16.17 -9.14 -4.59
C LEU A 100 -14.90 -9.99 -4.51
N ILE A 101 -15.04 -11.31 -4.32
CA ILE A 101 -13.91 -12.26 -4.29
C ILE A 101 -13.21 -12.34 -5.65
N ASN A 102 -13.96 -12.32 -6.76
CA ASN A 102 -13.37 -12.31 -8.10
C ASN A 102 -12.65 -11.00 -8.41
N LYS A 103 -13.18 -9.86 -7.93
CA LYS A 103 -12.51 -8.56 -8.02
C LYS A 103 -11.22 -8.55 -7.21
N TYR A 104 -11.27 -9.01 -5.95
CA TYR A 104 -10.11 -9.17 -5.09
C TYR A 104 -9.04 -10.08 -5.72
N GLY A 105 -9.45 -11.21 -6.31
CA GLY A 105 -8.56 -12.17 -6.97
C GLY A 105 -7.77 -11.62 -8.17
N LYS A 106 -8.13 -10.46 -8.70
CA LYS A 106 -7.46 -9.79 -9.83
C LYS A 106 -6.42 -8.77 -9.40
N THR A 107 -6.30 -8.48 -8.10
CA THR A 107 -5.30 -7.52 -7.59
C THR A 107 -3.92 -8.18 -7.44
N PHE A 108 -2.91 -7.40 -7.08
CA PHE A 108 -1.60 -7.93 -6.78
C PHE A 108 -1.57 -8.68 -5.44
N LEU A 109 -1.75 -10.00 -5.51
CA LEU A 109 -1.72 -10.88 -4.34
C LEU A 109 -0.34 -11.48 -4.11
N VAL A 110 0.15 -11.42 -2.86
CA VAL A 110 1.34 -12.18 -2.47
C VAL A 110 1.03 -13.67 -2.32
N LYS A 111 2.07 -14.51 -2.21
CA LYS A 111 1.92 -15.98 -2.12
C LYS A 111 0.97 -16.39 -0.99
N GLN A 112 1.15 -15.83 0.21
CA GLN A 112 0.32 -16.13 1.38
C GLN A 112 -1.15 -15.72 1.18
N GLU A 113 -1.40 -14.57 0.54
CA GLU A 113 -2.77 -14.14 0.21
C GLU A 113 -3.44 -15.09 -0.77
N LYS A 114 -2.72 -15.55 -1.80
CA LYS A 114 -3.26 -16.53 -2.76
C LYS A 114 -3.67 -17.82 -2.06
N GLU A 115 -2.82 -18.35 -1.19
CA GLU A 115 -3.10 -19.58 -0.43
C GLU A 115 -4.33 -19.41 0.47
N GLN A 116 -4.44 -18.29 1.18
CA GLN A 116 -5.59 -18.02 2.05
C GLN A 116 -6.87 -17.70 1.28
N LEU A 117 -6.77 -17.04 0.13
CA LEU A 117 -7.90 -16.76 -0.75
C LEU A 117 -8.51 -18.06 -1.27
N GLU A 118 -7.69 -19.01 -1.71
CA GLU A 118 -8.17 -20.33 -2.14
C GLU A 118 -8.79 -21.11 -0.98
N ALA A 119 -8.20 -21.02 0.22
CA ALA A 119 -8.77 -21.62 1.42
C ALA A 119 -10.12 -20.98 1.81
N LEU A 120 -10.30 -19.68 1.59
CA LEU A 120 -11.54 -18.94 1.80
C LEU A 120 -12.62 -19.33 0.78
N LYS A 121 -12.28 -19.38 -0.53
CA LYS A 121 -13.20 -19.81 -1.59
C LYS A 121 -13.80 -21.18 -1.31
N LYS A 122 -12.96 -22.15 -0.92
CA LYS A 122 -13.42 -23.48 -0.51
C LYS A 122 -14.34 -23.44 0.71
N GLY A 123 -14.07 -22.56 1.68
CA GLY A 123 -14.92 -22.36 2.85
C GLY A 123 -16.29 -21.77 2.49
N LEU A 124 -16.31 -20.79 1.59
CA LEU A 124 -17.53 -20.18 1.05
C LEU A 124 -18.40 -21.23 0.32
N GLU A 125 -17.82 -22.00 -0.59
CA GLU A 125 -18.53 -23.08 -1.29
C GLU A 125 -19.07 -24.15 -0.31
N SER A 126 -18.24 -24.60 0.63
CA SER A 126 -18.66 -25.56 1.65
C SER A 126 -19.83 -25.03 2.48
N THR A 127 -19.79 -23.75 2.86
CA THR A 127 -20.86 -23.11 3.64
C THR A 127 -22.14 -23.04 2.83
N VAL A 128 -22.09 -22.64 1.55
CA VAL A 128 -23.25 -22.67 0.65
C VAL A 128 -23.83 -24.09 0.52
N GLY A 129 -22.98 -25.12 0.51
CA GLY A 129 -23.42 -26.53 0.53
C GLY A 129 -24.23 -26.87 1.79
N VAL A 130 -23.76 -26.47 2.96
CA VAL A 130 -24.47 -26.67 4.24
C VAL A 130 -25.78 -25.89 4.29
N GLU A 131 -25.78 -24.63 3.82
CA GLU A 131 -26.98 -23.78 3.75
C GLU A 131 -28.07 -24.40 2.88
N ASN A 132 -27.70 -24.93 1.70
CA ASN A 132 -28.63 -25.61 0.81
C ASN A 132 -29.22 -26.88 1.45
N ARG A 133 -28.43 -27.63 2.24
CA ARG A 133 -28.92 -28.79 3.00
C ARG A 133 -29.90 -28.36 4.08
N ILE A 134 -29.64 -27.27 4.80
CA ILE A 134 -30.55 -26.73 5.82
C ILE A 134 -31.89 -26.33 5.18
N LEU A 135 -31.86 -25.62 4.05
CA LEU A 135 -33.07 -25.27 3.31
C LEU A 135 -33.88 -26.52 2.90
N ALA A 136 -33.20 -27.53 2.36
CA ALA A 136 -33.84 -28.77 1.94
C ALA A 136 -34.49 -29.53 3.10
N ILE A 137 -33.80 -29.65 4.25
CA ILE A 137 -34.36 -30.26 5.46
C ILE A 137 -35.53 -29.45 6.00
N ALA A 138 -35.42 -28.13 6.02
CA ALA A 138 -36.50 -27.27 6.50
C ALA A 138 -37.79 -27.46 5.69
N THR A 139 -37.68 -27.61 4.38
CA THR A 139 -38.84 -27.87 3.50
C THR A 139 -39.37 -29.31 3.61
N ALA A 140 -38.50 -30.31 3.76
CA ALA A 140 -38.90 -31.72 3.72
C ALA A 140 -39.29 -32.31 5.09
N GLN A 141 -38.63 -31.87 6.17
CA GLN A 141 -38.72 -32.45 7.52
C GLN A 141 -39.14 -31.41 8.58
N GLY A 142 -39.23 -30.14 8.20
CA GLY A 142 -39.65 -29.05 9.07
C GLY A 142 -38.49 -28.30 9.74
N VAL A 143 -38.83 -27.16 10.34
CA VAL A 143 -37.88 -26.18 10.89
C VAL A 143 -37.06 -26.76 12.07
N GLU A 144 -37.63 -27.64 12.88
CA GLU A 144 -36.91 -28.21 14.03
C GLU A 144 -35.71 -29.08 13.61
N GLU A 145 -35.85 -29.90 12.57
CA GLU A 145 -34.72 -30.69 12.04
C GLU A 145 -33.68 -29.77 11.37
N ALA A 146 -34.14 -28.72 10.69
CA ALA A 146 -33.25 -27.71 10.12
C ALA A 146 -32.46 -26.96 11.20
N ARG A 147 -33.07 -26.64 12.36
CA ARG A 147 -32.38 -26.05 13.52
C ARG A 147 -31.29 -26.97 14.06
N LYS A 148 -31.55 -28.28 14.16
CA LYS A 148 -30.53 -29.25 14.60
C LYS A 148 -29.33 -29.25 13.65
N LEU A 149 -29.57 -29.30 12.33
CA LEU A 149 -28.49 -29.24 11.34
C LEU A 149 -27.75 -27.90 11.40
N TYR A 150 -28.46 -26.79 11.53
CA TYR A 150 -27.86 -25.47 11.62
C TYR A 150 -26.98 -25.31 12.88
N ASN A 151 -27.43 -25.82 14.02
CA ASN A 151 -26.66 -25.79 15.27
C ASN A 151 -25.41 -26.68 15.22
N ASN A 152 -25.49 -27.83 14.56
CA ASN A 152 -24.38 -28.79 14.49
C ASN A 152 -23.36 -28.45 13.40
N GLU A 153 -23.82 -28.06 12.21
CA GLU A 153 -22.96 -27.86 11.03
C GLU A 153 -22.99 -26.41 10.51
N GLY A 154 -24.17 -25.78 10.45
CA GLY A 154 -24.35 -24.46 9.82
C GLY A 154 -23.57 -23.34 10.50
N ARG A 155 -23.68 -23.24 11.84
CA ARG A 155 -22.95 -22.25 12.65
C ARG A 155 -21.45 -22.44 12.55
N GLU A 156 -20.97 -23.68 12.63
CA GLU A 156 -19.54 -23.97 12.58
C GLU A 156 -18.96 -23.67 11.19
N SER A 157 -19.63 -24.11 10.12
CA SER A 157 -19.19 -23.80 8.74
C SER A 157 -19.09 -22.30 8.49
N SER A 158 -20.09 -21.54 8.95
CA SER A 158 -20.08 -20.07 8.85
C SER A 158 -18.94 -19.44 9.66
N ASN A 159 -18.75 -19.87 10.92
CA ASN A 159 -17.69 -19.37 11.79
C ASN A 159 -16.29 -19.66 11.21
N GLN A 160 -16.06 -20.86 10.66
CA GLN A 160 -14.80 -21.22 10.03
C GLN A 160 -14.50 -20.36 8.80
N THR A 161 -15.52 -20.09 7.98
CA THR A 161 -15.40 -19.20 6.82
C THR A 161 -15.09 -17.76 7.22
N ILE A 162 -15.77 -17.23 8.22
CA ILE A 162 -15.49 -15.90 8.80
C ILE A 162 -14.06 -15.86 9.34
N LYS A 163 -13.59 -16.92 10.01
CA LYS A 163 -12.22 -17.00 10.54
C LYS A 163 -11.16 -17.00 9.43
N LYS A 164 -11.40 -17.73 8.34
CA LYS A 164 -10.54 -17.69 7.14
C LYS A 164 -10.48 -16.29 6.52
N LEU A 165 -11.63 -15.61 6.46
CA LEU A 165 -11.71 -14.23 5.98
C LEU A 165 -10.92 -13.28 6.88
N SER A 166 -11.08 -13.37 8.20
CA SER A 166 -10.30 -12.57 9.15
C SER A 166 -8.78 -12.83 9.02
N ALA A 167 -8.37 -14.07 8.78
CA ALA A 167 -6.96 -14.40 8.54
C ALA A 167 -6.43 -13.72 7.26
N LEU A 168 -7.20 -13.72 6.18
CA LEU A 168 -6.85 -13.02 4.94
C LEU A 168 -6.77 -11.49 5.14
N MET A 169 -7.73 -10.90 5.86
CA MET A 169 -7.70 -9.47 6.20
C MET A 169 -6.51 -9.09 7.08
N SER A 170 -6.09 -9.97 8.00
CA SER A 170 -4.90 -9.75 8.83
C SER A 170 -3.61 -9.74 7.99
N ILE A 171 -3.52 -10.61 6.98
CA ILE A 171 -2.38 -10.64 6.05
C ILE A 171 -2.33 -9.34 5.24
N GLN A 172 -3.49 -8.89 4.71
CA GLN A 172 -3.60 -7.61 4.01
C GLN A 172 -3.09 -6.44 4.86
N LYS A 173 -3.48 -6.41 6.14
CA LYS A 173 -3.01 -5.39 7.09
C LYS A 173 -1.49 -5.44 7.30
N GLN A 174 -0.93 -6.63 7.52
CA GLN A 174 0.51 -6.78 7.73
C GLN A 174 1.31 -6.29 6.52
N ILE A 175 0.89 -6.64 5.30
CA ILE A 175 1.59 -6.21 4.08
C ILE A 175 1.48 -4.68 3.90
N ALA A 176 0.34 -4.09 4.24
CA ALA A 176 0.19 -2.64 4.21
C ALA A 176 1.12 -1.93 5.22
N GLU A 177 1.30 -2.50 6.42
CA GLU A 177 2.24 -1.97 7.42
C GLU A 177 3.70 -2.05 6.94
N GLU A 178 4.08 -3.14 6.26
CA GLU A 178 5.40 -3.29 5.64
C GLU A 178 5.64 -2.23 4.55
N LEU A 179 4.67 -1.98 3.67
CA LEU A 179 4.77 -0.93 2.63
C LEU A 179 4.93 0.47 3.21
N ILE A 180 4.24 0.77 4.32
CA ILE A 180 4.39 2.06 5.03
C ILE A 180 5.77 2.19 5.64
N LYS A 181 6.28 1.13 6.27
CA LYS A 181 7.62 1.11 6.87
C LYS A 181 8.72 1.35 5.83
N ASP A 182 8.62 0.69 4.68
CA ASP A 182 9.56 0.87 3.57
C ASP A 182 9.51 2.30 3.01
N SER A 183 8.31 2.87 2.88
CA SER A 183 8.11 4.25 2.46
C SER A 183 8.72 5.27 3.44
N ALA A 184 8.56 5.04 4.74
CA ALA A 184 9.12 5.90 5.79
C ALA A 184 10.67 5.89 5.78
N PHE A 185 11.28 4.74 5.52
CA PHE A 185 12.74 4.62 5.39
C PHE A 185 13.26 5.39 4.16
N MET A 186 12.55 5.38 3.04
CA MET A 186 12.95 6.15 1.85
C MET A 186 12.85 7.67 2.08
N VAL A 187 11.80 8.13 2.78
CA VAL A 187 11.63 9.56 3.11
C VAL A 187 12.73 10.07 4.04
N SER A 188 13.16 9.27 5.02
CA SER A 188 14.25 9.68 5.93
C SER A 188 15.59 9.80 5.21
N GLY A 189 15.88 8.92 4.24
CA GLY A 189 17.02 9.06 3.33
C GLY A 189 16.96 10.36 2.50
N ASN A 190 15.79 10.70 1.97
CA ASN A 190 15.61 11.93 1.18
C ASN A 190 15.87 13.21 1.99
N LYS A 191 15.51 13.24 3.28
CA LYS A 191 15.82 14.40 4.15
C LYS A 191 17.32 14.61 4.31
N LEU A 192 18.10 13.52 4.40
CA LEU A 192 19.56 13.60 4.48
C LEU A 192 20.16 14.14 3.18
N TYR A 193 19.73 13.62 2.03
CA TYR A 193 20.18 14.08 0.70
C TYR A 193 19.90 15.58 0.50
N SER A 194 18.68 16.01 0.79
CA SER A 194 18.26 17.42 0.72
C SER A 194 19.11 18.32 1.63
N SER A 195 19.40 17.87 2.86
CA SER A 195 20.24 18.62 3.80
C SER A 195 21.68 18.78 3.30
N PHE A 196 22.26 17.72 2.73
CA PHE A 196 23.58 17.77 2.08
C PHE A 196 23.62 18.75 0.91
N GLN A 197 22.57 18.79 0.09
CA GLN A 197 22.48 19.70 -1.05
C GLN A 197 22.44 21.17 -0.60
N VAL A 198 21.73 21.49 0.49
CA VAL A 198 21.71 22.84 1.09
C VAL A 198 23.11 23.25 1.55
N VAL A 199 23.82 22.36 2.26
CA VAL A 199 25.20 22.61 2.71
C VAL A 199 26.11 22.86 1.50
N LEU A 200 26.00 22.03 0.46
CA LEU A 200 26.80 22.16 -0.75
C LEU A 200 26.52 23.48 -1.48
N ALA A 201 25.25 23.91 -1.55
CA ALA A 201 24.86 25.18 -2.14
C ALA A 201 25.45 26.37 -1.37
N ILE A 202 25.48 26.33 -0.04
CA ILE A 202 26.13 27.35 0.80
C ILE A 202 27.63 27.41 0.49
N VAL A 203 28.31 26.27 0.39
CA VAL A 203 29.74 26.20 0.05
C VAL A 203 30.02 26.82 -1.32
N ILE A 204 29.19 26.52 -2.33
CA ILE A 204 29.29 27.14 -3.66
C ILE A 204 29.12 28.66 -3.57
N GLY A 205 28.13 29.14 -2.81
CA GLY A 205 27.88 30.57 -2.61
C GLY A 205 29.10 31.30 -2.03
N ILE A 206 29.73 30.71 -1.00
CA ILE A 206 30.95 31.25 -0.39
C ILE A 206 32.11 31.28 -1.42
N LEU A 207 32.28 30.21 -2.20
CA LEU A 207 33.33 30.14 -3.23
C LEU A 207 33.15 31.21 -4.31
N ILE A 208 31.92 31.44 -4.78
CA ILE A 208 31.60 32.48 -5.77
C ILE A 208 31.97 33.86 -5.22
N VAL A 209 31.55 34.18 -4.00
CA VAL A 209 31.86 35.47 -3.35
C VAL A 209 33.38 35.65 -3.24
N GLY A 210 34.11 34.64 -2.76
CA GLY A 210 35.57 34.68 -2.65
C GLY A 210 36.29 34.87 -3.99
N LEU A 211 35.81 34.24 -5.06
CA LEU A 211 36.33 34.42 -6.41
C LEU A 211 36.10 35.84 -6.94
N VAL A 212 34.90 36.39 -6.73
CA VAL A 212 34.58 37.76 -7.16
C VAL A 212 35.46 38.78 -6.45
N PHE A 213 35.59 38.69 -5.12
CA PHE A 213 36.44 39.60 -4.34
C PHE A 213 37.92 39.51 -4.74
N THR A 214 38.46 38.31 -4.97
CA THR A 214 39.85 38.15 -5.40
C THR A 214 40.10 38.61 -6.84
N SER A 215 39.09 38.55 -7.71
CA SER A 215 39.20 39.01 -9.11
C SER A 215 39.21 40.53 -9.25
N ASN A 216 38.53 41.26 -8.35
CA ASN A 216 38.46 42.73 -8.38
C ASN A 216 39.72 43.44 -7.85
N VAL A 217 40.69 42.70 -7.27
CA VAL A 217 41.91 43.29 -6.67
C VAL A 217 43.03 43.57 -7.69
N VAL A 218 42.86 43.27 -8.98
CA VAL A 218 43.89 43.52 -10.00
C VAL A 218 43.33 44.25 -11.20
N LYS A 219 43.42 45.60 -11.18
CA LYS A 219 43.80 46.48 -12.31
C LYS A 219 43.49 47.95 -11.98
N ILE A 220 44.37 48.62 -11.23
CA ILE A 220 44.65 50.05 -11.43
C ILE A 220 46.17 50.25 -11.23
N ASN A 221 46.96 49.91 -12.25
CA ASN A 221 48.30 50.48 -12.36
C ASN A 221 48.13 51.80 -13.12
N ASN A 222 48.16 52.90 -12.37
CA ASN A 222 48.22 54.24 -12.93
C ASN A 222 49.67 54.43 -13.43
N GLU A 223 49.92 54.13 -14.70
CA GLU A 223 51.22 54.43 -15.30
C GLU A 223 51.42 55.95 -15.29
N LYS A 224 52.40 56.41 -14.49
CA LYS A 224 52.84 57.80 -14.52
C LYS A 224 53.43 58.08 -15.89
N PHE A 225 52.73 58.86 -16.70
CA PHE A 225 53.31 59.48 -17.89
C PHE A 225 54.39 60.48 -17.43
N ASN A 226 55.66 60.13 -17.64
CA ASN A 226 56.73 61.12 -17.67
C ASN A 226 56.62 61.85 -19.01
N LEU A 227 56.15 63.10 -18.99
CA LEU A 227 56.34 64.04 -20.09
C LEU A 227 57.65 64.79 -19.81
N ASN A 228 58.58 64.67 -20.76
CA ASN A 228 59.87 65.37 -20.96
C ASN A 228 60.38 66.31 -19.86
#